data_AF-A9U6P6-F1
#
_entry.id   AF-A9U6P6-F1
#
_cell.length_a   1.000
_cell.length_b   1.000
_cell.length_c   1.000
_cell.angle_alpha   90.00
_cell.angle_beta   90.00
_cell.angle_gamma   90.00
#
_symmetry.space_group_name_H-M   'P 1'
#
loop_
_entity.id
_entity.type
_entity.pdbx_description
1 polymer ?
#
loop_
_entity_poly.entity_id
_entity_poly.type
_entity_poly.pdbx_seq_one_letter_code
_entity_poly.pdbx_strand_id
1 'polypeptide(L)'
;MWTPFGDTPLELGTLAMCLGSQHFSKIRQTYGEMDVDRDNVATGWFSEDPVEIVDTFGGRWATTSFEAGDAIIFGMYMMHTSLNNMTGRYRISSDTRYQLASEPVDERWVGRKPKGHYAWGKTTPKPVADARKEWGV
;
A
#
# COMPACT_ATOMS: atom_id res chain seq x y z
N MET A 1 1.40 -7.62 -7.90
CA MET A 1 0.28 -7.96 -8.80
C MET A 1 -0.96 -8.07 -7.96
N TRP A 2 -2.04 -7.47 -8.42
CA TRP A 2 -3.36 -7.61 -7.81
C TRP A 2 -4.32 -8.20 -8.83
N THR A 3 -5.13 -9.17 -8.41
CA THR A 3 -6.14 -9.84 -9.25
C THR A 3 -7.43 -10.02 -8.45
N PRO A 4 -8.59 -9.55 -8.94
CA PRO A 4 -9.86 -9.82 -8.32
C PRO A 4 -10.32 -11.25 -8.64
N PHE A 5 -10.99 -11.90 -7.69
CA PHE A 5 -11.57 -13.24 -7.89
C PHE A 5 -12.96 -13.21 -8.53
N GLY A 6 -13.53 -12.02 -8.73
CA GLY A 6 -14.81 -11.80 -9.37
C GLY A 6 -14.90 -10.39 -9.94
N ASP A 7 -15.94 -10.13 -10.72
CA ASP A 7 -16.17 -8.81 -11.30
C ASP A 7 -16.22 -7.74 -10.22
N THR A 8 -15.40 -6.71 -10.39
CA THR A 8 -15.20 -5.62 -9.45
C THR A 8 -15.57 -4.30 -10.14
N PRO A 9 -16.87 -3.98 -10.22
CA PRO A 9 -17.31 -2.66 -10.67
C PRO A 9 -16.92 -1.59 -9.65
N LEU A 10 -16.97 -0.32 -10.04
CA LEU A 10 -16.51 0.81 -9.22
C LEU A 10 -17.17 0.85 -7.83
N GLU A 11 -18.48 0.64 -7.77
CA GLU A 11 -19.27 0.66 -6.53
C GLU A 11 -18.93 -0.48 -5.57
N LEU A 12 -18.31 -1.56 -6.05
CA LEU A 12 -17.82 -2.66 -5.21
C LEU A 12 -16.46 -2.35 -4.57
N GLY A 13 -15.93 -1.14 -4.80
CA GLY A 13 -14.71 -0.67 -4.15
C GLY A 13 -13.44 -1.12 -4.86
N THR A 14 -13.32 -0.95 -6.18
CA THR A 14 -12.11 -1.32 -6.96
C THR A 14 -10.84 -0.56 -6.52
N LEU A 15 -9.67 -0.94 -7.06
CA LEU A 15 -8.41 -0.22 -6.84
C LEU A 15 -8.36 1.14 -7.54
N ALA A 16 -7.70 2.11 -6.89
CA ALA A 16 -7.31 3.38 -7.46
C ALA A 16 -5.79 3.56 -7.32
N MET A 17 -5.15 4.08 -8.37
CA MET A 17 -3.71 4.24 -8.47
C MET A 17 -3.36 5.72 -8.61
N CYS A 18 -2.38 6.23 -7.86
CA CYS A 18 -1.87 7.58 -8.05
C CYS A 18 -0.79 7.56 -9.13
N LEU A 19 -1.17 7.89 -10.36
CA LEU A 19 -0.29 7.82 -11.53
C LEU A 19 0.92 8.73 -11.34
N GLY A 20 2.11 8.16 -11.53
CA GLY A 20 3.40 8.87 -11.40
C GLY A 20 4.00 8.86 -9.99
N SER A 21 3.26 8.38 -8.98
CA SER A 21 3.72 8.37 -7.58
C SER A 21 5.00 7.55 -7.34
N GLN A 22 5.33 6.59 -8.21
CA GLN A 22 6.60 5.86 -8.17
C GLN A 22 7.84 6.75 -8.38
N HIS A 23 7.65 7.99 -8.82
CA HIS A 23 8.70 8.99 -9.01
C HIS A 23 8.76 10.03 -7.88
N PHE A 24 7.94 9.92 -6.83
CA PHE A 24 8.02 10.79 -5.64
C PHE A 24 9.26 10.46 -4.82
N SER A 25 10.41 11.02 -5.22
CA SER A 25 11.73 10.70 -4.67
C SER A 25 11.82 10.89 -3.15
N LYS A 26 11.27 11.99 -2.63
CA LYS A 26 11.27 12.29 -1.20
C LYS A 26 10.46 11.29 -0.38
N ILE A 27 9.31 10.85 -0.91
CA ILE A 27 8.50 9.79 -0.29
C ILE A 27 9.28 8.48 -0.28
N ARG A 28 9.89 8.12 -1.40
CA ARG A 28 10.68 6.88 -1.52
C ARG A 28 11.83 6.82 -0.54
N GLN A 29 12.55 7.93 -0.36
CA GLN A 29 13.71 8.03 0.53
C GLN A 29 13.34 8.18 2.02
N THR A 30 12.04 8.30 2.35
CA THR A 30 11.56 8.44 3.73
C THR A 30 10.53 7.35 4.06
N TYR A 31 9.24 7.60 3.83
CA TYR A 31 8.17 6.63 4.04
C TYR A 31 8.44 5.29 3.32
N GLY A 32 9.04 5.32 2.12
CA GLY A 32 9.38 4.11 1.35
C GLY A 32 10.46 3.23 1.99
N GLU A 33 11.26 3.76 2.93
CA GLU A 33 12.28 3.03 3.67
C GLU A 33 11.84 2.68 5.11
N MET A 34 10.63 3.11 5.50
CA MET A 34 10.09 2.92 6.84
C MET A 34 9.68 1.46 7.07
N ASP A 35 9.95 0.98 8.28
CA ASP A 35 9.56 -0.33 8.76
C ASP A 35 8.79 -0.18 10.08
N VAL A 36 7.55 -0.64 10.12
CA VAL A 36 6.67 -0.49 11.30
C VAL A 36 7.20 -1.18 12.56
N ASP A 37 7.99 -2.24 12.42
CA ASP A 37 8.64 -2.89 13.57
C ASP A 37 9.85 -2.09 14.08
N ARG A 38 10.66 -1.54 13.18
CA ARG A 38 11.87 -0.79 13.52
C ARG A 38 11.55 0.62 14.01
N ASP A 39 10.67 1.31 13.29
CA ASP A 39 10.40 2.74 13.46
C ASP A 39 9.17 3.00 14.33
N ASN A 40 8.43 1.94 14.68
CA ASN A 40 7.26 1.95 15.57
C ASN A 40 6.21 3.01 15.20
N VAL A 41 5.90 3.11 13.89
CA VAL A 41 4.85 3.99 13.37
C VAL A 41 3.49 3.29 13.46
N ALA A 42 2.44 4.04 13.78
CA ALA A 42 1.11 3.49 14.10
C ALA A 42 0.43 2.77 12.94
N THR A 43 0.78 3.10 11.70
CA THR A 43 0.16 2.55 10.49
C THR A 43 1.22 2.22 9.45
N GLY A 44 0.89 1.27 8.57
CA GLY A 44 1.69 0.97 7.38
C GLY A 44 1.37 1.84 6.17
N TRP A 45 0.28 2.63 6.19
CA TRP A 45 -0.12 3.53 5.10
C TRP A 45 0.31 4.98 5.37
N PHE A 46 0.59 5.71 4.31
CA PHE A 46 1.12 7.08 4.36
C PHE A 46 0.07 8.13 4.76
N SER A 47 -1.15 8.01 4.23
CA SER A 47 -2.24 8.95 4.46
C SER A 47 -3.59 8.27 4.31
N GLU A 48 -4.61 8.86 4.93
CA GLU A 48 -6.02 8.49 4.77
C GLU A 48 -6.78 9.45 3.85
N ASP A 49 -6.14 10.55 3.45
CA ASP A 49 -6.70 11.52 2.52
C ASP A 49 -6.00 11.42 1.16
N PRO A 50 -6.63 10.82 0.14
CA PRO A 50 -6.03 10.74 -1.19
C PRO A 50 -5.92 12.11 -1.88
N VAL A 51 -6.71 13.11 -1.48
CA VAL A 51 -6.67 14.45 -2.08
C VAL A 51 -5.38 15.16 -1.72
N GLU A 52 -4.96 15.12 -0.45
CA GLU A 52 -3.69 15.75 -0.03
C GLU A 52 -2.47 15.19 -0.76
N ILE A 53 -2.52 13.92 -1.22
CA ILE A 53 -1.42 13.31 -1.98
C ILE A 53 -1.22 14.07 -3.29
N VAL A 54 -2.31 14.38 -3.99
CA VAL A 54 -2.25 15.10 -5.26
C VAL A 54 -1.94 16.58 -5.03
N ASP A 55 -2.54 17.19 -4.02
CA ASP A 55 -2.31 18.60 -3.73
C ASP A 55 -0.85 18.88 -3.30
N THR A 56 -0.22 17.93 -2.60
CA THR A 56 1.14 18.09 -2.07
C THR A 56 2.21 17.60 -3.04
N PHE A 57 2.00 16.45 -3.70
CA PHE A 57 3.03 15.78 -4.49
C PHE A 57 2.72 15.74 -6.00
N GLY A 58 1.53 16.20 -6.40
CA GLY A 58 1.04 16.12 -7.77
C GLY A 58 0.55 14.73 -8.16
N GLY A 59 0.50 14.47 -9.46
CA GLY A 59 -0.03 13.21 -10.00
C GLY A 59 -1.54 13.23 -10.21
N ARG A 60 -2.12 12.06 -10.46
CA ARG A 60 -3.56 11.91 -10.71
C ARG A 60 -4.02 10.54 -10.27
N TRP A 61 -5.11 10.48 -9.51
CA TRP A 61 -5.79 9.23 -9.23
C TRP A 61 -6.52 8.70 -10.47
N ALA A 62 -6.27 7.45 -10.82
CA ALA A 62 -6.94 6.73 -11.89
C ALA A 62 -7.49 5.41 -11.38
N THR A 63 -8.63 5.00 -11.90
CA THR A 63 -9.33 3.77 -11.52
C THR A 63 -10.13 3.25 -12.70
N THR A 64 -10.51 1.98 -12.64
CA THR A 64 -11.41 1.33 -13.59
C THR A 64 -12.10 0.15 -12.91
N SER A 65 -13.23 -0.27 -13.45
CA SER A 65 -13.78 -1.59 -13.16
C SER A 65 -12.81 -2.67 -13.65
N PHE A 66 -12.82 -3.81 -12.96
CA PHE A 66 -12.09 -5.02 -13.36
C PHE A 66 -13.07 -6.18 -13.48
N GLU A 67 -12.78 -7.13 -14.35
CA GLU A 67 -13.54 -8.38 -14.51
C GLU A 67 -12.75 -9.55 -13.92
N ALA A 68 -13.46 -10.65 -13.62
CA ALA A 68 -12.81 -11.89 -13.18
C ALA A 68 -11.76 -12.36 -14.20
N GLY A 69 -10.50 -12.46 -13.76
CA GLY A 69 -9.38 -12.84 -14.63
C GLY A 69 -8.47 -11.66 -15.01
N ASP A 70 -8.88 -10.42 -14.78
CA ASP A 70 -8.00 -9.27 -14.95
C ASP A 70 -6.86 -9.25 -13.92
N ALA A 71 -5.78 -8.55 -14.26
CA ALA A 71 -4.68 -8.31 -13.34
C ALA A 71 -4.10 -6.91 -13.54
N ILE A 72 -3.64 -6.30 -12.45
CA ILE A 72 -2.81 -5.10 -12.49
C ILE A 72 -1.45 -5.37 -11.85
N ILE A 73 -0.40 -4.90 -12.50
CA ILE A 73 0.99 -5.06 -12.07
C ILE A 73 1.58 -3.67 -11.87
N PHE A 74 2.09 -3.41 -10.67
CA PHE A 74 2.75 -2.16 -10.30
C PHE A 74 3.86 -2.43 -9.28
N GLY A 75 4.86 -1.56 -9.24
CA GLY A 75 6.00 -1.65 -8.33
C GLY A 75 5.68 -1.17 -6.92
N MET A 76 6.57 -1.47 -5.96
CA MET A 76 6.38 -1.20 -4.53
C MET A 76 6.17 0.29 -4.17
N TYR A 77 6.66 1.21 -5.00
CA TYR A 77 6.54 2.65 -4.76
C TYR A 77 5.31 3.30 -5.42
N MET A 78 4.44 2.51 -6.04
CA MET A 78 3.18 3.03 -6.58
C MET A 78 2.16 3.19 -5.44
N MET A 79 1.80 4.42 -5.13
CA MET A 79 0.72 4.72 -4.20
C MET A 79 -0.61 4.24 -4.78
N HIS A 80 -1.36 3.52 -3.96
CA HIS A 80 -2.65 2.96 -4.33
C HIS A 80 -3.58 2.97 -3.13
N THR A 81 -4.88 2.92 -3.41
CA THR A 81 -5.96 2.79 -2.43
C THR A 81 -7.12 2.01 -3.07
N SER A 82 -8.24 1.87 -2.38
CA SER A 82 -9.49 1.37 -2.95
C SER A 82 -10.60 2.40 -2.81
N LEU A 83 -11.57 2.34 -3.73
CA LEU A 83 -12.84 3.02 -3.52
C LEU A 83 -13.59 2.38 -2.35
N ASN A 84 -14.53 3.13 -1.77
CA ASN A 84 -15.45 2.59 -0.78
C ASN A 84 -16.39 1.58 -1.44
N ASN A 85 -16.62 0.45 -0.78
CA ASN A 85 -17.66 -0.49 -1.19
C ASN A 85 -19.02 0.04 -0.76
N MET A 86 -19.84 0.42 -1.73
CA MET A 86 -21.18 0.98 -1.55
C MET A 86 -22.28 -0.06 -1.73
N THR A 87 -21.93 -1.35 -1.72
CA THR A 87 -22.85 -2.47 -1.95
C THR A 87 -22.96 -3.37 -0.72
N GLY A 88 -23.92 -4.31 -0.75
CA GLY A 88 -24.03 -5.39 0.22
C GLY A 88 -23.22 -6.65 -0.11
N ARG A 89 -22.25 -6.57 -1.04
CA ARG A 89 -21.44 -7.72 -1.51
C ARG A 89 -20.00 -7.60 -1.03
N TYR A 90 -19.34 -8.74 -0.82
CA TYR A 90 -17.90 -8.76 -0.55
C TYR A 90 -17.09 -8.69 -1.85
N ARG A 91 -15.97 -7.95 -1.82
CA ARG A 91 -14.91 -8.00 -2.83
C ARG A 91 -13.80 -8.91 -2.32
N ILE A 92 -13.41 -9.89 -3.11
CA ILE A 92 -12.28 -10.78 -2.79
C ILE A 92 -11.24 -10.65 -3.91
N SER A 93 -9.98 -10.46 -3.52
CA SER A 93 -8.85 -10.33 -4.43
C SER A 93 -7.61 -10.99 -3.84
N SER A 94 -6.61 -11.21 -4.69
CA SER A 94 -5.29 -11.67 -4.29
C SER A 94 -4.22 -10.64 -4.64
N ASP A 95 -3.43 -10.29 -3.63
CA ASP A 95 -2.20 -9.50 -3.76
C ASP A 95 -1.00 -10.44 -3.76
N THR A 96 -0.44 -10.68 -4.94
CA THR A 96 0.79 -11.48 -5.10
C THR A 96 1.99 -10.57 -5.29
N ARG A 97 2.99 -10.71 -4.42
CA ARG A 97 4.24 -9.92 -4.44
C ARG A 97 5.38 -10.78 -4.95
N TYR A 98 6.25 -10.17 -5.76
CA TYR A 98 7.40 -10.83 -6.38
C TYR A 98 8.68 -10.06 -6.02
N GLN A 99 9.75 -10.80 -5.73
CA GLN A 99 11.09 -10.26 -5.58
C GLN A 99 12.06 -11.08 -6.44
N LEU A 100 13.19 -10.49 -6.81
CA LEU A 100 14.25 -11.22 -7.51
C LEU A 100 14.81 -12.32 -6.59
N ALA A 101 15.09 -13.49 -7.18
CA ALA A 101 15.69 -14.61 -6.44
C ALA A 101 17.12 -14.30 -5.95
N SER A 102 17.80 -13.33 -6.56
CA SER A 102 19.14 -12.87 -6.18
C SER A 102 19.14 -11.89 -5.00
N GLU A 103 17.98 -11.34 -4.63
CA GLU A 103 17.86 -10.34 -3.56
C GLU A 103 17.54 -11.03 -2.22
N PRO A 104 18.00 -10.46 -1.09
CA PRO A 104 17.73 -11.03 0.21
C PRO A 104 16.22 -11.10 0.48
N VAL A 105 15.81 -12.19 1.12
CA VAL A 105 14.44 -12.41 1.56
C VAL A 105 14.28 -11.85 2.96
N ASP A 106 13.17 -11.16 3.22
CA ASP A 106 12.81 -10.79 4.59
C ASP A 106 12.37 -12.03 5.38
N GLU A 107 13.22 -12.47 6.30
CA GLU A 107 12.99 -13.66 7.14
C GLU A 107 11.71 -13.61 7.98
N ARG A 108 11.13 -12.42 8.18
CA ARG A 108 9.87 -12.29 8.91
C ARG A 108 8.72 -13.02 8.21
N TRP A 109 8.74 -13.07 6.88
CA TRP A 109 7.56 -13.44 6.10
C TRP A 109 7.68 -14.79 5.39
N VAL A 110 8.70 -15.59 5.70
CA VAL A 110 8.98 -16.87 5.03
C VAL A 110 9.01 -18.08 5.95
N GLY A 111 8.76 -19.25 5.36
CA GLY A 111 8.76 -20.55 6.04
C GLY A 111 7.38 -21.02 6.53
N ARG A 112 7.32 -22.22 7.12
CA ARG A 112 6.06 -22.84 7.58
C ARG A 112 5.38 -22.10 8.75
N LYS A 113 6.18 -21.37 9.53
CA LYS A 113 5.76 -20.56 10.67
C LYS A 113 6.52 -19.23 10.60
N PRO A 114 6.09 -18.29 9.73
CA PRO A 114 6.76 -17.01 9.59
C PRO A 114 6.81 -16.27 10.93
N LYS A 115 7.91 -15.55 11.20
CA LYS A 115 8.09 -14.80 12.46
C LYS A 115 7.07 -13.67 12.57
N GLY A 116 6.71 -13.06 11.44
CA GLY A 116 5.85 -11.88 11.36
C GLY A 116 6.47 -10.66 12.04
N HIS A 117 5.60 -9.73 12.44
CA HIS A 117 5.98 -8.58 13.25
C HIS A 117 6.57 -9.02 14.60
N TYR A 118 7.70 -8.43 14.98
CA TYR A 118 8.42 -8.77 16.20
C TYR A 118 8.39 -7.67 17.26
N ALA A 119 8.12 -6.42 16.87
CA ALA A 119 8.12 -5.26 17.76
C ALA A 119 6.85 -4.41 17.63
N TRP A 120 6.23 -4.40 16.45
CA TRP A 120 5.06 -3.55 16.20
C TRP A 120 3.90 -3.88 17.14
N GLY A 121 3.34 -2.85 17.78
CA GLY A 121 2.23 -2.98 18.74
C GLY A 121 2.63 -3.39 20.17
N LYS A 122 3.93 -3.59 20.46
CA LYS A 122 4.39 -3.90 21.84
C LYS A 122 4.50 -2.66 22.74
N THR A 123 4.69 -1.49 22.14
CA THR A 123 4.68 -0.19 22.82
C THR A 123 3.74 0.74 22.08
N THR A 124 3.41 1.89 22.67
CA THR A 124 2.59 2.90 22.01
C THR A 124 3.29 3.38 20.74
N PRO A 125 2.71 3.17 19.55
CA PRO A 125 3.34 3.58 18.32
C PRO A 125 3.17 5.09 18.07
N LYS A 126 4.11 5.67 17.33
CA LYS A 126 4.09 7.07 16.90
C LYS A 126 3.04 7.28 15.81
N PRO A 127 2.16 8.30 15.89
CA PRO A 127 1.24 8.62 14.81
C PRO A 127 1.96 8.87 13.48
N VAL A 128 1.39 8.38 12.36
CA VAL A 128 2.02 8.57 11.03
C VAL A 128 2.19 10.05 10.67
N ALA A 129 1.28 10.92 11.12
CA ALA A 129 1.39 12.37 10.93
C ALA A 129 2.64 12.96 11.58
N ASP A 130 3.07 12.44 12.74
CA ASP A 130 4.29 12.90 13.40
C ASP A 130 5.54 12.34 12.72
N ALA A 131 5.50 11.07 12.29
CA ALA A 131 6.56 10.48 11.48
C ALA A 131 6.78 11.27 10.16
N ARG A 132 5.70 11.66 9.49
CA ARG A 132 5.71 12.49 8.29
C ARG A 132 6.38 13.85 8.50
N LYS A 133 6.06 14.54 9.60
CA LYS A 133 6.74 15.80 9.99
C LYS A 133 8.25 15.60 10.15
N GLU A 134 8.69 14.52 10.80
CA GLU A 134 10.12 14.20 10.96
C GLU A 134 10.81 13.91 9.63
N TRP A 135 10.12 13.24 8.71
CA TRP A 135 10.56 12.99 7.34
C TRP A 135 10.49 14.23 6.44
N GLY A 136 9.81 15.29 6.89
CA GLY A 136 9.54 16.50 6.12
C GLY A 136 8.60 16.28 4.93
N VAL A 137 7.66 15.34 5.02
CA VAL A 137 6.64 15.01 3.99
C VAL A 137 5.22 15.01 4.59
#